data_AF-A0A6L4Y9X8-F1
#
_entry.id   AF-A0A6L4Y9X8-F1
#
_cell.length_a   1.000
_cell.length_b   1.000
_cell.length_c   1.000
_cell.angle_alpha   90.00
_cell.angle_beta   90.00
_cell.angle_gamma   90.00
#
_symmetry.space_group_name_H-M   'P 1'
#
loop_
_entity.id
_entity.type
_entity.pdbx_description
1 polymer ?
#
loop_
_entity_poly.entity_id
_entity_poly.type
_entity_poly.pdbx_seq_one_letter_code
_entity_poly.pdbx_strand_id
1 'polypeptide(L)'
;MEQVNINLKKEQEASLSRPRYKYSLAAQCFFLTMDLVTGRKVTLAKTKLIETLASIPYRAWEIRQYARMTQRYRNQELVQHARRIMIWGREAQDNEYWHLLVINEKMKEDDIKDPWYLFPPIPFAMVCFYVLLTRTMALLNIRR
;
A
#
# COMPACT_ATOMS: atom_id res chain seq x y z
N MET A 1 5.48 22.73 15.47
CA MET A 1 6.33 21.80 14.70
C MET A 1 7.43 22.63 14.09
N GLU A 2 8.70 22.37 14.43
CA GLU A 2 9.83 22.96 13.72
C GLU A 2 9.75 22.54 12.24
N GLN A 3 9.75 23.53 11.34
CA GLN A 3 9.81 23.28 9.91
C GLN A 3 11.21 22.77 9.59
N VAL A 4 11.38 21.45 9.55
CA VAL A 4 12.60 20.83 9.04
C VAL A 4 12.76 21.29 7.60
N ASN A 5 13.85 22.00 7.31
CA ASN A 5 14.17 22.45 5.96
C ASN A 5 14.65 21.24 5.14
N ILE A 6 13.69 20.51 4.55
CA ILE A 6 13.95 19.34 3.71
C ILE A 6 14.34 19.82 2.31
N ASN A 7 15.55 19.48 1.88
CA ASN A 7 16.00 19.77 0.51
C ASN A 7 15.41 18.73 -0.46
N LEU A 8 14.27 19.06 -1.06
CA LEU A 8 13.54 18.17 -1.97
C LEU A 8 14.36 17.73 -3.19
N LYS A 9 15.25 18.59 -3.73
CA LYS A 9 16.11 18.22 -4.87
C LYS A 9 17.08 17.12 -4.48
N LYS A 10 17.71 17.26 -3.31
CA LYS A 10 18.62 16.24 -2.78
C LYS A 10 17.91 14.91 -2.55
N GLU A 11 16.71 14.92 -1.98
CA GLU A 11 15.91 13.70 -1.76
C GLU A 11 15.46 13.05 -3.07
N GLN A 12 15.14 13.85 -4.09
CA GLN A 12 14.83 13.36 -5.43
C GLN A 12 16.05 12.69 -6.07
N GLU A 13 17.22 13.33 -6.05
CA GLU A 13 18.48 12.75 -6.55
C GLU A 13 18.85 11.47 -5.80
N ALA A 14 18.70 11.45 -4.48
CA ALA A 14 18.90 10.26 -3.67
C ALA A 14 17.94 9.13 -4.07
N SER A 15 16.68 9.45 -4.35
CA SER A 15 15.68 8.47 -4.82
C SER A 15 16.01 7.92 -6.21
N LEU A 16 16.47 8.78 -7.13
CA LEU A 16 16.87 8.40 -8.50
C LEU A 16 18.15 7.55 -8.52
N SER A 17 19.09 7.83 -7.62
CA SER A 17 20.35 7.08 -7.51
C SER A 17 20.21 5.75 -6.76
N ARG A 18 19.09 5.52 -6.07
CA ARG A 18 18.88 4.31 -5.27
C ARG A 18 18.85 3.07 -6.18
N PRO A 19 19.61 2.01 -5.87
CA PRO A 19 19.58 0.78 -6.66
C PRO A 19 18.18 0.18 -6.65
N ARG A 20 17.78 -0.41 -7.79
CA ARG A 20 16.48 -1.06 -7.92
C ARG A 20 16.34 -2.20 -6.91
N TYR A 21 15.19 -2.26 -6.25
CA TYR A 21 14.88 -3.33 -5.32
C TYR A 21 14.81 -4.68 -6.05
N LYS A 22 15.42 -5.72 -5.46
CA LYS A 22 15.34 -7.10 -5.99
C LYS A 22 13.99 -7.70 -5.62
N TYR A 23 13.01 -7.50 -6.48
CA TYR A 23 11.64 -7.98 -6.25
C TYR A 23 11.57 -9.51 -6.18
N SER A 24 10.74 -10.01 -5.26
CA SER A 24 10.39 -11.43 -5.19
C SER A 24 9.60 -11.88 -6.41
N LEU A 25 9.56 -13.19 -6.68
CA LEU A 25 8.73 -13.74 -7.77
C LEU A 25 7.26 -13.32 -7.65
N ALA A 26 6.71 -13.32 -6.43
CA ALA A 26 5.33 -12.87 -6.19
C ALA A 26 5.12 -11.41 -6.59
N ALA A 27 6.04 -10.51 -6.26
CA ALA A 27 5.98 -9.11 -6.66
C ALA A 27 6.14 -8.94 -8.18
N GLN A 28 7.04 -9.69 -8.81
CA GLN A 28 7.21 -9.69 -10.27
C GLN A 28 5.93 -10.15 -10.99
N CYS A 29 5.31 -11.23 -10.51
CA CYS A 29 4.01 -11.70 -11.03
C CYS A 29 2.92 -10.63 -10.87
N PHE A 30 2.85 -9.96 -9.71
CA PHE A 30 1.90 -8.88 -9.47
C PHE A 30 2.10 -7.71 -10.44
N PHE A 31 3.34 -7.28 -10.69
CA PHE A 31 3.60 -6.20 -11.66
C PHE A 31 3.24 -6.62 -13.07
N LEU A 32 3.56 -7.86 -13.46
CA LEU A 32 3.22 -8.39 -14.78
C LEU A 32 1.69 -8.46 -14.98
N THR A 33 0.93 -8.94 -14.01
CA THR A 33 -0.54 -8.96 -14.12
C THR A 33 -1.13 -7.55 -14.16
N MET A 34 -0.60 -6.63 -13.35
CA MET A 34 -1.01 -5.22 -13.39
C MET A 34 -0.75 -4.59 -14.76
N ASP A 35 0.42 -4.86 -15.36
CA ASP A 35 0.78 -4.39 -16.69
C ASP A 35 -0.10 -4.99 -17.80
N LEU A 36 -0.55 -6.24 -17.64
CA LEU A 36 -1.49 -6.86 -18.57
C LEU A 36 -2.89 -6.22 -18.51
N VAL A 37 -3.35 -5.83 -17.32
CA VAL A 37 -4.68 -5.21 -17.12
C VAL A 37 -4.67 -3.73 -17.51
N THR A 38 -3.64 -2.99 -17.08
CA THR A 38 -3.61 -1.52 -17.18
C THR A 38 -2.70 -0.99 -18.29
N GLY A 39 -1.90 -1.87 -18.91
CA GLY A 39 -0.81 -1.49 -19.79
C GLY A 39 0.49 -1.17 -19.02
N ARG A 40 1.61 -1.14 -19.76
CA ARG A 40 2.95 -0.89 -19.18
C ARG A 40 3.22 0.57 -18.83
N LYS A 41 2.52 1.51 -19.47
CA LYS A 41 2.72 2.94 -19.23
C LYS A 41 2.26 3.30 -17.81
N VAL A 42 3.02 4.15 -17.14
CA VAL A 42 2.62 4.74 -15.86
C VAL A 42 1.64 5.88 -16.18
N THR A 43 0.41 5.77 -15.68
CA THR A 43 -0.66 6.75 -15.88
C THR A 43 -1.34 7.03 -14.54
N LEU A 44 -1.97 8.20 -14.38
CA LEU A 44 -2.69 8.54 -13.15
C LEU A 44 -3.78 7.51 -12.83
N ALA A 45 -4.51 7.03 -13.83
CA ALA A 45 -5.53 6.00 -13.64
C ALA A 45 -4.94 4.65 -13.17
N LYS A 46 -3.76 4.26 -13.68
CA LYS A 46 -3.04 3.06 -13.20
C LYS A 46 -2.59 3.26 -11.76
N THR A 47 -2.04 4.42 -11.43
CA THR A 47 -1.63 4.75 -10.06
C THR A 47 -2.83 4.71 -9.12
N LYS A 48 -3.98 5.29 -9.49
CA LYS A 48 -5.23 5.21 -8.74
C LYS A 48 -5.63 3.77 -8.39
N LEU A 49 -5.52 2.84 -9.35
CA LEU A 49 -5.79 1.43 -9.09
C LEU A 49 -4.80 0.82 -8.08
N ILE A 50 -3.50 1.12 -8.22
CA ILE A 50 -2.45 0.62 -7.33
C ILE A 50 -2.65 1.14 -5.91
N GLU A 51 -2.87 2.44 -5.73
CA GLU A 51 -3.08 3.06 -4.41
C GLU A 51 -4.35 2.53 -3.74
N THR A 52 -5.39 2.20 -4.51
CA THR A 52 -6.60 1.52 -4.00
C THR A 52 -6.28 0.18 -3.33
N LEU A 53 -5.26 -0.53 -3.84
CA LEU A 53 -4.83 -1.81 -3.30
C LEU A 53 -3.76 -1.66 -2.20
N ALA A 54 -3.02 -0.55 -2.20
CA ALA A 54 -1.85 -0.32 -1.33
C ALA A 54 -2.20 -0.30 0.17
N SER A 55 -3.42 0.10 0.56
CA SER A 55 -3.83 0.08 1.96
C SER A 55 -4.12 -1.34 2.50
N ILE A 56 -4.35 -2.33 1.63
CA ILE A 56 -4.84 -3.67 2.02
C ILE A 56 -3.83 -4.44 2.89
N PRO A 57 -2.52 -4.49 2.57
CA PRO A 57 -1.53 -5.19 3.40
C PRO A 57 -1.44 -4.62 4.81
N TYR A 58 -1.52 -3.30 4.96
CA TYR A 58 -1.48 -2.65 6.27
C TYR A 58 -2.71 -3.01 7.12
N ARG A 59 -3.91 -3.05 6.54
CA ARG A 59 -5.12 -3.54 7.23
C ARG A 59 -4.99 -4.98 7.70
N ALA A 60 -4.46 -5.85 6.83
CA ALA A 60 -4.24 -7.25 7.18
C ALA A 60 -3.24 -7.37 8.36
N TRP A 61 -2.20 -6.55 8.36
CA TRP A 61 -1.22 -6.51 9.44
C TRP A 61 -1.84 -5.96 10.75
N GLU A 62 -2.66 -4.91 10.66
CA GLU A 62 -3.37 -4.33 11.79
C GLU A 62 -4.28 -5.35 12.49
N ILE A 63 -5.11 -6.08 11.73
CA ILE A 63 -5.98 -7.15 12.25
C ILE A 63 -5.15 -8.21 13.02
N ARG A 64 -3.98 -8.58 12.50
CA ARG A 64 -3.08 -9.51 13.17
C ARG A 64 -2.51 -8.94 14.47
N GLN A 65 -2.12 -7.67 14.50
CA GLN A 65 -1.61 -7.04 15.73
C GLN A 65 -2.68 -6.95 16.81
N TYR A 66 -3.92 -6.66 16.43
CA TYR A 66 -5.06 -6.74 17.34
C TYR A 66 -5.19 -8.14 17.96
N ALA A 67 -5.13 -9.19 17.14
CA ALA A 67 -5.15 -10.57 17.64
C ALA A 67 -3.98 -10.87 18.59
N ARG A 68 -2.76 -10.40 18.28
CA ARG A 68 -1.57 -10.56 19.16
C ARG A 68 -1.78 -9.87 20.51
N MET A 69 -2.31 -8.65 20.52
CA MET A 69 -2.58 -7.89 21.74
C MET A 69 -3.60 -8.61 22.62
N THR A 70 -4.70 -9.09 22.03
CA THR A 70 -5.75 -9.81 22.76
C THR A 70 -5.26 -11.15 23.31
N GLN A 71 -4.53 -11.95 22.51
CA GLN A 71 -4.07 -13.28 22.93
C GLN A 71 -2.89 -13.24 23.91
N ARG A 72 -2.07 -12.18 23.87
CA ARG A 72 -0.85 -12.04 24.69
C ARG A 72 -0.96 -10.88 25.68
N TYR A 73 -2.18 -10.56 26.13
CA TYR A 73 -2.47 -9.40 26.98
C TYR A 73 -1.62 -9.34 28.27
N ARG A 74 -1.17 -10.49 28.79
CA ARG A 74 -0.32 -10.58 29.99
C ARG A 74 1.14 -10.16 29.74
N ASN A 75 1.60 -10.13 28.49
CA ASN A 75 2.94 -9.73 28.13
C ASN A 75 2.93 -8.26 27.67
N GLN A 76 3.24 -7.36 28.61
CA GLN A 76 3.17 -5.92 28.38
C GLN A 76 4.10 -5.44 27.27
N GLU A 77 5.32 -5.98 27.17
CA GLU A 77 6.29 -5.61 26.14
C GLU A 77 5.78 -5.96 24.74
N LEU A 78 5.21 -7.17 24.57
CA LEU A 78 4.64 -7.62 23.31
C LEU A 78 3.43 -6.77 22.93
N VAL A 79 2.55 -6.46 23.88
CA VAL A 79 1.39 -5.58 23.65
C VAL A 79 1.84 -4.19 23.20
N GLN A 80 2.84 -3.61 23.86
CA GLN A 80 3.38 -2.31 23.46
C GLN A 80 4.03 -2.34 22.08
N HIS A 81 4.76 -3.40 21.75
CA HIS A 81 5.36 -3.58 20.43
C HIS A 81 4.29 -3.72 19.33
N ALA A 82 3.29 -4.57 19.54
CA ALA A 82 2.17 -4.74 18.63
C ALA A 82 1.39 -3.42 18.44
N ARG A 83 1.20 -2.65 19.52
CA ARG A 83 0.58 -1.31 19.46
C ARG A 83 1.38 -0.33 18.61
N ARG A 84 2.71 -0.32 18.71
CA ARG A 84 3.58 0.56 17.88
C ARG A 84 3.43 0.22 16.40
N ILE A 85 3.45 -1.06 16.05
CA ILE A 85 3.23 -1.52 14.67
C ILE A 85 1.85 -1.12 14.17
N MET A 86 0.82 -1.27 15.01
CA MET A 86 -0.56 -0.88 14.67
C MET A 86 -0.67 0.62 14.37
N ILE A 87 -0.07 1.49 15.19
CA ILE A 87 -0.08 2.94 14.98
C ILE A 87 0.59 3.28 13.65
N TRP A 88 1.81 2.77 13.42
CA TRP A 88 2.51 2.99 12.16
C TRP A 88 1.71 2.48 10.95
N GLY A 89 1.08 1.31 11.08
CA GLY A 89 0.24 0.73 10.03
C GLY A 89 -0.99 1.57 9.69
N ARG A 90 -1.52 2.36 10.64
CA ARG A 90 -2.62 3.30 10.38
C ARG A 90 -2.15 4.53 9.66
N GLU A 91 -1.06 5.13 10.15
CA GLU A 91 -0.44 6.28 9.50
C GLU A 91 -0.08 5.96 8.05
N ALA A 92 0.44 4.76 7.78
CA ALA A 92 0.70 4.28 6.42
C ALA A 92 -0.59 4.12 5.58
N GLN A 93 -1.66 3.57 6.14
CA GLN A 93 -2.95 3.46 5.44
C GLN A 93 -3.51 4.83 5.06
N ASP A 94 -3.50 5.76 6.02
CA ASP A 94 -3.98 7.12 5.83
C ASP A 94 -3.16 7.84 4.76
N ASN A 95 -1.84 7.57 4.70
CA ASN A 95 -0.99 8.09 3.64
C ASN A 95 -1.38 7.59 2.24
N GLU A 96 -1.71 6.30 2.08
CA GLU A 96 -2.18 5.79 0.77
C GLU A 96 -3.54 6.40 0.38
N TYR A 97 -4.40 6.70 1.36
CA TYR A 97 -5.63 7.45 1.11
C TYR A 97 -5.36 8.88 0.65
N TRP A 98 -4.35 9.54 1.22
CA TRP A 98 -3.91 10.85 0.73
C TRP A 98 -3.42 10.79 -0.71
N HIS A 99 -2.64 9.77 -1.09
CA HIS A 99 -2.23 9.56 -2.48
C HIS A 99 -3.45 9.45 -3.41
N LEU A 100 -4.46 8.68 -3.04
CA LEU A 100 -5.71 8.55 -3.81
C LEU A 100 -6.44 9.89 -3.99
N LEU A 101 -6.51 10.71 -2.94
CA LEU A 101 -7.14 12.04 -3.01
C LEU A 101 -6.41 12.94 -3.99
N VAL A 102 -5.07 13.00 -3.91
CA VAL A 102 -4.23 13.81 -4.80
C VAL A 102 -4.38 13.35 -6.25
N ILE A 103 -4.37 12.03 -6.50
CA ILE A 103 -4.53 11.49 -7.85
C ILE A 103 -5.92 11.80 -8.41
N ASN A 104 -6.98 11.65 -7.60
CA ASN A 104 -8.34 11.96 -8.03
C ASN A 104 -8.49 13.44 -8.40
N GLU A 105 -7.97 14.35 -7.57
CA GLU A 105 -8.01 15.77 -7.88
C GLU A 105 -7.22 16.08 -9.15
N LYS A 106 -6.05 15.46 -9.33
CA LYS A 106 -5.26 15.68 -10.54
C LYS A 106 -5.94 15.13 -11.81
N MET A 107 -6.56 13.97 -11.73
CA MET A 107 -7.34 13.41 -12.85
C MET A 107 -8.51 14.31 -13.22
N LYS A 108 -9.17 14.91 -12.22
CA LYS A 108 -10.26 15.87 -12.44
C LYS A 108 -9.77 17.17 -13.08
N GLU A 109 -8.64 17.70 -12.62
CA GLU A 109 -8.00 18.89 -13.19
C GLU A 109 -7.63 18.69 -14.67
N ASP A 110 -7.09 17.52 -15.01
CA ASP A 110 -6.62 17.18 -16.36
C ASP A 110 -7.72 16.62 -17.29
N ASP A 111 -9.00 16.62 -16.86
CA ASP A 111 -10.15 15.99 -17.55
C ASP A 111 -9.90 14.53 -17.97
N ILE A 112 -9.16 13.78 -17.15
CA ILE A 112 -8.85 12.37 -17.38
C ILE A 112 -9.99 11.51 -16.85
N LYS A 113 -10.66 10.81 -17.77
CA LYS A 113 -11.72 9.87 -17.43
C LYS A 113 -11.17 8.53 -16.92
N ASP A 114 -11.94 7.91 -16.04
CA ASP A 114 -11.64 6.57 -15.54
C ASP A 114 -11.71 5.55 -16.70
N PRO A 115 -10.63 4.78 -16.96
CA PRO A 115 -10.64 3.73 -17.97
C PRO A 115 -11.43 2.50 -17.51
N TRP A 116 -11.68 1.56 -18.44
CA TRP A 116 -12.49 0.36 -18.22
C TRP A 116 -12.07 -0.47 -17.01
N TYR A 117 -10.77 -0.54 -16.67
CA TYR A 117 -10.27 -1.33 -15.54
C TYR A 117 -10.54 -0.72 -14.17
N LEU A 118 -10.99 0.54 -14.11
CA LEU A 118 -11.47 1.17 -12.87
C LEU A 118 -12.99 0.96 -12.67
N PHE A 119 -13.66 0.30 -13.62
CA PHE A 119 -15.09 0.00 -13.48
C PHE A 119 -15.33 -1.01 -12.35
N PRO A 120 -16.29 -0.81 -11.42
CA PRO A 120 -16.34 -1.45 -10.11
C PRO A 120 -16.12 -2.98 -10.03
N PRO A 121 -16.63 -3.81 -10.96
CA PRO A 121 -16.39 -5.26 -10.92
C PRO A 121 -14.90 -5.65 -10.95
N ILE A 122 -14.06 -4.88 -11.65
CA ILE A 122 -12.63 -5.20 -11.80
C ILE A 122 -11.86 -4.88 -10.52
N PRO A 123 -11.88 -3.64 -9.98
CA PRO A 123 -11.26 -3.36 -8.69
C PRO A 123 -11.83 -4.23 -7.57
N PHE A 124 -13.14 -4.52 -7.58
CA PHE A 124 -13.73 -5.41 -6.58
C PHE A 124 -13.10 -6.81 -6.60
N ALA A 125 -13.00 -7.43 -7.78
CA ALA A 125 -12.36 -8.74 -7.93
C ALA A 125 -10.88 -8.70 -7.49
N MET A 126 -10.15 -7.65 -7.87
CA MET A 126 -8.75 -7.46 -7.48
C MET A 126 -8.59 -7.29 -5.97
N VAL A 127 -9.44 -6.48 -5.34
CA VAL A 127 -9.47 -6.27 -3.88
C VAL A 127 -9.76 -7.59 -3.18
N CYS A 128 -10.78 -8.34 -3.60
CA CYS A 128 -11.10 -9.65 -3.00
C CYS A 128 -9.92 -10.61 -3.08
N PHE A 129 -9.32 -10.75 -4.26
CA PHE A 129 -8.14 -11.59 -4.45
C PHE A 129 -6.97 -11.15 -3.56
N TYR A 130 -6.68 -9.85 -3.54
CA TYR A 130 -5.54 -9.31 -2.80
C TYR A 130 -5.74 -9.38 -1.28
N VAL A 131 -6.97 -9.22 -0.78
CA VAL A 131 -7.32 -9.45 0.63
C VAL A 131 -7.06 -10.90 1.02
N LEU A 132 -7.45 -11.87 0.18
CA LEU A 132 -7.18 -13.29 0.46
C LEU A 132 -5.68 -13.58 0.47
N LEU A 133 -4.95 -13.07 -0.52
CA LEU A 133 -3.50 -13.23 -0.61
C LEU A 133 -2.77 -12.61 0.60
N THR A 134 -3.07 -11.36 0.94
CA THR A 134 -2.42 -10.66 2.05
C THR A 134 -2.75 -11.29 3.40
N ARG A 135 -4.00 -11.76 3.60
CA ARG A 135 -4.37 -12.49 4.83
C ARG A 135 -3.62 -13.81 4.95
N THR A 136 -3.50 -14.60 3.88
CA THR A 136 -2.73 -15.85 3.91
C THR A 136 -1.25 -15.58 4.20
N MET A 137 -0.64 -14.57 3.56
CA MET A 137 0.74 -14.16 3.84
C MET A 137 0.91 -13.68 5.29
N ALA A 138 -0.03 -12.89 5.81
CA ALA A 138 0.01 -12.40 7.19
C ALA A 138 -0.08 -13.54 8.21
N LEU A 139 -0.80 -14.62 7.90
CA LEU A 139 -0.88 -15.82 8.73
C LEU A 139 0.43 -16.62 8.69
N LEU A 140 0.99 -16.83 7.49
CA LEU A 140 2.10 -17.75 7.25
C LEU A 140 3.50 -17.15 7.53
N ASN A 141 3.74 -15.88 7.16
CA ASN A 141 5.12 -15.41 6.93
C ASN A 141 5.43 -13.97 7.38
N ILE A 142 4.55 -13.29 8.11
CA ILE A 142 4.96 -12.08 8.84
C ILE A 142 5.79 -12.57 10.03
N ARG A 143 7.12 -12.50 9.87
CA ARG A 143 8.17 -12.88 10.83
C ARG A 143 7.70 -12.67 12.27
N ARG A 144 7.85 -13.74 13.08
CA ARG A 144 7.55 -13.77 14.52
C ARG A 144 8.22 -12.62 15.26
#